data_AF-A0A257JHN3-F1
#
_entry.id   AF-A0A257JHN3-F1
#
_cell.length_a   1.000
_cell.length_b   1.000
_cell.length_c   1.000
_cell.angle_alpha   90.00
_cell.angle_beta   90.00
_cell.angle_gamma   90.00
#
_symmetry.space_group_name_H-M   'P 1'
#
loop_
_entity.id
_entity.type
_entity.pdbx_description
1 polymer ?
#
loop_
_entity_poly.entity_id
_entity_poly.type
_entity_poly.pdbx_seq_one_letter_code
_entity_poly.pdbx_strand_id
1 'polypeptide(L)' 'PGITKSDLFVINKTDLAPHVGADLAVMEADTRRMRPDHAGRRPYVMSNLRTHQGLAEVVAFIEQRGLLTA' A
#
# COMPACT_ATOMS: atom_id res chain seq x y z
N PRO A 1 6.24 4.18 -13.31
CA PRO A 1 6.63 3.48 -12.07
C PRO A 1 5.38 3.02 -11.30
N GLY A 2 5.42 1.88 -10.61
CA GLY A 2 4.27 1.38 -9.84
C GLY A 2 3.77 2.41 -8.83
N ILE A 3 4.71 3.01 -8.07
CA ILE A 3 4.42 4.06 -7.08
C ILE A 3 3.64 5.26 -7.64
N THR A 4 3.74 5.61 -8.93
CA THR A 4 3.00 6.76 -9.49
C THR A 4 1.75 6.39 -10.29
N LYS A 5 1.63 5.16 -10.82
CA LYS A 5 0.60 4.80 -11.83
C LYS A 5 -0.37 3.71 -11.39
N SER A 6 -0.05 2.90 -10.38
CA SER A 6 -0.91 1.78 -9.98
C SER A 6 -2.20 2.23 -9.32
N ASP A 7 -3.30 1.49 -9.54
CA ASP A 7 -4.58 1.71 -8.86
C ASP A 7 -4.46 1.45 -7.34
N LEU A 8 -3.73 0.40 -6.95
CA LEU A 8 -3.31 0.12 -5.58
C LEU A 8 -1.79 -0.02 -5.53
N PHE A 9 -1.14 0.52 -4.49
CA PHE A 9 0.28 0.31 -4.24
C PHE A 9 0.49 -0.37 -2.89
N VAL A 10 1.20 -1.49 -2.86
CA VAL A 10 1.42 -2.24 -1.63
C VAL A 10 2.89 -2.24 -1.28
N ILE A 11 3.20 -1.75 -0.09
CA ILE A 11 4.52 -1.86 0.53
C ILE A 11 4.45 -3.08 1.45
N ASN A 12 5.00 -4.21 1.00
CA ASN A 12 4.95 -5.48 1.73
C ASN A 12 6.29 -5.77 2.42
N LYS A 13 6.23 -6.65 3.43
CA LYS A 13 7.35 -7.08 4.26
C LYS A 13 7.89 -5.95 5.15
N THR A 14 7.00 -5.15 5.71
CA THR A 14 7.38 -4.05 6.62
C THR A 14 8.15 -4.53 7.84
N ASP A 15 7.99 -5.79 8.24
CA ASP A 15 8.76 -6.47 9.29
C ASP A 15 10.25 -6.58 9.00
N LEU A 16 10.66 -6.55 7.72
CA LEU A 16 12.07 -6.66 7.37
C LEU A 16 12.83 -5.33 7.48
N ALA A 17 12.12 -4.20 7.67
CA ALA A 17 12.73 -2.87 7.67
C ALA A 17 13.94 -2.72 8.62
N PRO A 18 13.91 -3.24 9.88
CA PRO A 18 15.06 -3.17 10.79
C PRO A 18 16.29 -3.95 10.32
N HIS A 19 16.13 -4.91 9.41
CA HIS A 19 17.18 -5.82 8.96
C HIS A 19 17.82 -5.40 7.65
N VAL A 20 17.19 -4.51 6.90
CA VAL A 20 17.64 -4.08 5.56
C VAL A 20 18.00 -2.59 5.51
N GLY A 21 17.96 -1.90 6.65
CA GLY A 21 18.24 -0.46 6.72
C GLY A 21 17.17 0.40 6.05
N ALA A 22 15.92 -0.06 6.01
CA ALA A 22 14.81 0.70 5.44
C ALA A 22 14.09 1.52 6.52
N ASP A 23 13.79 2.77 6.21
CA ASP A 23 12.99 3.66 7.06
C ASP A 23 11.55 3.73 6.54
N LEU A 24 10.61 3.15 7.29
CA LEU A 24 9.21 3.11 6.91
C LEU A 24 8.57 4.51 6.89
N ALA A 25 8.99 5.43 7.75
CA ALA A 25 8.44 6.78 7.77
C ALA A 25 8.85 7.56 6.52
N VAL A 26 10.11 7.41 6.09
CA VAL A 26 10.59 7.99 4.82
C VAL A 26 9.85 7.40 3.63
N MET A 27 9.72 6.06 3.58
CA MET A 27 8.99 5.38 2.51
C MET A 27 7.52 5.83 2.44
N GLU A 28 6.86 6.02 3.59
CA GLU A 28 5.50 6.50 3.66
C GLU A 28 5.38 7.95 3.17
N ALA A 29 6.25 8.83 3.63
CA ALA A 29 6.29 10.23 3.21
C ALA A 29 6.51 10.35 1.69
N ASP A 30 7.45 9.57 1.14
CA ASP A 30 7.71 9.51 -0.29
C ASP A 30 6.52 8.96 -1.07
N THR A 31 5.87 7.93 -0.55
CA THR A 31 4.67 7.34 -1.17
C THR A 31 3.55 8.38 -1.25
N ARG A 32 3.28 9.12 -0.18
CA ARG A 32 2.28 10.21 -0.17
C ARG A 32 2.65 11.33 -1.15
N ARG A 33 3.92 11.74 -1.18
CA ARG A 33 4.42 12.80 -2.09
C ARG A 33 4.30 12.40 -3.57
N MET A 34 4.63 11.16 -3.90
CA MET A 34 4.63 10.65 -5.27
C MET A 34 3.23 10.20 -5.74
N ARG A 35 2.27 10.10 -4.82
CA ARG A 35 0.86 9.73 -5.06
C ARG A 35 -0.09 10.83 -4.57
N PRO A 36 -0.09 12.01 -5.22
CA PRO A 36 -0.84 13.13 -4.70
C PRO A 36 -2.37 12.93 -4.68
N ASP A 37 -2.99 13.51 -3.65
CA ASP A 37 -4.44 13.43 -3.35
C ASP A 37 -5.36 14.02 -4.43
N HIS A 38 -4.85 14.79 -5.40
CA HIS A 38 -5.68 15.36 -6.48
C HIS A 38 -6.34 14.29 -7.38
N ALA A 39 -5.97 13.03 -7.23
CA ALA A 39 -6.66 11.90 -7.86
C ALA A 39 -7.64 11.16 -6.93
N GLY A 40 -7.79 11.51 -5.65
CA GLY A 40 -8.79 10.98 -4.70
C GLY A 40 -8.96 9.44 -4.57
N ARG A 41 -8.13 8.62 -5.24
CA ARG A 41 -8.45 7.22 -5.57
C ARG A 41 -7.23 6.30 -5.78
N ARG A 42 -6.03 6.69 -5.36
CA ARG A 42 -4.82 5.84 -5.53
C ARG A 42 -4.28 5.34 -4.19
N PRO A 43 -5.05 4.49 -3.47
CA PRO A 43 -4.67 3.99 -2.16
C PRO A 43 -3.31 3.30 -2.21
N TYR A 44 -2.67 3.30 -1.05
CA TYR A 44 -1.54 2.43 -0.77
C TYR A 44 -1.74 1.76 0.59
N VAL A 45 -1.11 0.60 0.78
CA VAL A 45 -1.16 -0.16 2.03
C VAL A 45 0.25 -0.55 2.44
N MET A 46 0.60 -0.27 3.70
CA MET A 46 1.76 -0.86 4.36
C MET A 46 1.35 -2.19 4.98
N SER A 47 2.02 -3.27 4.59
CA SER A 47 1.58 -4.63 4.90
C SER A 47 2.70 -5.56 5.36
N ASN A 48 2.28 -6.53 6.17
CA ASN A 48 3.05 -7.71 6.49
C ASN A 48 2.12 -8.93 6.33
N LEU A 49 2.29 -9.66 5.23
CA LEU A 49 1.48 -10.83 4.93
C LEU A 49 1.78 -12.04 5.82
N ARG A 50 2.87 -12.04 6.59
CA ARG A 50 3.13 -13.08 7.60
C ARG A 50 2.22 -12.91 8.83
N THR A 51 1.93 -11.67 9.21
CA THR A 51 1.06 -11.34 10.35
C THR A 51 -0.34 -10.90 9.93
N HIS A 52 -0.62 -10.91 8.62
CA HIS A 52 -1.84 -10.40 7.99
C HIS A 52 -2.11 -8.89 8.20
N GLN A 53 -1.11 -8.12 8.63
CA GLN A 53 -1.23 -6.67 8.71
C GLN A 53 -1.43 -6.07 7.32
N GLY A 54 -2.46 -5.23 7.15
CA GLY A 54 -2.84 -4.61 5.88
C GLY A 54 -3.53 -5.56 4.89
N LEU A 55 -3.64 -6.87 5.20
CA LEU A 55 -4.29 -7.84 4.30
C LEU A 55 -5.76 -7.50 4.07
N ALA A 56 -6.49 -7.15 5.13
CA ALA A 56 -7.91 -6.79 5.04
C ALA A 56 -8.15 -5.59 4.11
N GLU A 57 -7.27 -4.59 4.14
CA GLU A 57 -7.35 -3.40 3.27
C GLU A 57 -7.13 -3.76 1.79
N VAL A 58 -6.18 -4.65 1.51
CA VAL A 58 -5.92 -5.16 0.16
C VAL A 58 -7.12 -5.95 -0.36
N VAL A 59 -7.70 -6.83 0.46
CA VAL A 59 -8.90 -7.60 0.10
C VAL A 59 -10.07 -6.67 -0.17
N ALA A 60 -10.35 -5.72 0.73
CA ALA A 60 -11.44 -4.76 0.56
C ALA A 60 -11.30 -3.93 -0.72
N PHE A 61 -10.08 -3.51 -1.07
CA PHE A 61 -9.82 -2.84 -2.35
C PHE A 61 -10.19 -3.74 -3.54
N ILE A 62 -9.79 -5.00 -3.53
CA ILE A 62 -10.07 -5.94 -4.62
C ILE A 62 -11.58 -6.20 -4.73
N GLU A 63 -12.26 -6.40 -3.61
CA GLU A 63 -13.71 -6.63 -3.57
C GLU A 63 -14.47 -5.43 -4.14
N GLN A 64 -14.15 -4.22 -3.69
CA GLN A 64 -14.78 -2.99 -4.15
C GLN A 64 -14.48 -2.70 -5.62
N ARG A 65 -13.22 -2.87 -6.05
CA ARG A 65 -12.81 -2.54 -7.42
C ARG A 65 -13.21 -3.61 -8.43
N GLY A 66 -13.27 -4.86 -7.98
CA GLY A 66 -13.68 -6.03 -8.75
C GLY A 66 -15.19 -6.30 -8.75
N LEU A 67 -15.99 -5.51 -8.03
CA LEU A 67 -17.44 -5.69 -7.88
C LEU A 67 -17.80 -7.09 -7.36
N LEU A 68 -17.02 -7.60 -6.41
CA LEU A 68 -17.18 -8.96 -5.87
C LEU A 68 -18.14 -9.03 -4.68
N THR A 69 -18.54 -7.88 -4.14
CA THR A 69 -19.57 -7.73 -3.11
C THR A 69 -20.88 -7.30 -3.77
N ALA A 70 -21.95 -8.08 -3.56
CA ALA A 70 -23.30 -7.82 -4.08
C ALA A 70 -24.06 -6.75 -3.29
#